data_AF-A0A1A7C1L9-F1
#
_entry.id   AF-A0A1A7C1L9-F1
#
_cell.length_a   1.000
_cell.length_b   1.000
_cell.length_c   1.000
_cell.angle_alpha   90.00
_cell.angle_beta   90.00
_cell.angle_gamma   90.00
#
_symmetry.space_group_name_H-M   'P 1'
#
loop_
_entity.id
_entity.type
_entity.pdbx_description
1 polymer ?
#
loop_
_entity_poly.entity_id
_entity_poly.type
_entity_poly.pdbx_seq_one_letter_code
_entity_poly.pdbx_strand_id
1 'polypeptide(L)'
;MPAHLIIEDGQPWWWDSAAIWVVPGNDPNGAPGAPVAGSNNYLWARVHNTGNSSSNGVRVDFYWADPSGQIAVGVATRIGSAFADLAPGASQDVLCLVPWFPVIVNGGHECLLAVAHGPGDVNALPDPLPTGFAFQPQHHAQIAQRNVTVVQAARRAQLLAISVAALPRQDKRVVLQLEQGGELPEPVLATLGLEKWRPARAAKIEAGLSRTPYCDDQQGEQKLDVAVPRGRAVPVYLNLRASELANGEYALLRVLETIDGKVIGGVSYVLVDAVEDGKQETPS
;
A
#
# COMPACT_ATOMS: atom_id res chain seq x y z
N MET A 1 8.49 6.99 32.99
CA MET A 1 8.97 6.93 31.59
C MET A 1 7.78 6.65 30.71
N PRO A 2 7.67 7.25 29.51
CA PRO A 2 6.49 7.13 28.65
C PRO A 2 6.43 5.80 27.88
N ALA A 3 5.26 5.50 27.34
CA ALA A 3 5.05 4.50 26.30
C ALA A 3 5.65 5.03 24.98
N HIS A 4 5.88 4.13 24.04
CA HIS A 4 6.32 4.52 22.70
C HIS A 4 5.68 3.59 21.69
N LEU A 5 4.62 4.09 21.05
CA LEU A 5 3.82 3.30 20.11
C LEU A 5 4.45 3.31 18.72
N ILE A 6 4.49 2.15 18.09
CA ILE A 6 5.05 1.97 16.76
C ILE A 6 4.14 1.04 15.95
N ILE A 7 3.90 1.39 14.68
CA ILE A 7 3.47 0.45 13.64
C ILE A 7 4.62 0.38 12.65
N GLU A 8 5.17 -0.81 12.40
CA GLU A 8 6.38 -0.93 11.58
C GLU A 8 6.12 -0.55 10.13
N ASP A 9 6.86 0.44 9.63
CA ASP A 9 6.92 0.76 8.21
C ASP A 9 7.71 -0.25 7.40
N GLY A 10 7.52 -0.23 6.08
CA GLY A 10 8.32 -1.04 5.17
C GLY A 10 9.79 -0.59 5.10
N GLN A 11 10.68 -1.53 4.77
CA GLN A 11 12.11 -1.26 4.54
C GLN A 11 12.56 -1.95 3.24
N PRO A 12 13.34 -1.28 2.36
CA PRO A 12 13.80 0.12 2.47
C PRO A 12 12.71 1.15 2.12
N TRP A 13 11.56 0.70 1.61
CA TRP A 13 10.46 1.55 1.18
C TRP A 13 9.37 1.57 2.25
N TRP A 14 9.13 2.73 2.88
CA TRP A 14 8.21 2.84 4.01
C TRP A 14 6.77 2.42 3.68
N TRP A 15 6.37 2.56 2.42
CA TRP A 15 5.05 2.14 1.96
C TRP A 15 4.91 0.62 1.71
N ASP A 16 5.96 -0.18 1.89
CA ASP A 16 5.90 -1.64 1.78
C ASP A 16 5.67 -2.28 3.18
N SER A 17 4.89 -1.63 4.08
CA SER A 17 4.67 -2.15 5.43
C SER A 17 4.00 -3.53 5.44
N ALA A 18 4.63 -4.48 6.14
CA ALA A 18 4.05 -5.77 6.49
C ALA A 18 3.24 -5.72 7.81
N ALA A 19 3.33 -4.63 8.57
CA ALA A 19 2.56 -4.44 9.79
C ALA A 19 1.13 -4.01 9.51
N ILE A 20 0.75 -3.80 8.24
CA ILE A 20 -0.64 -3.66 7.80
C ILE A 20 -0.90 -4.79 6.82
N TRP A 21 -2.05 -5.47 6.92
CA TRP A 21 -2.45 -6.46 5.93
C TRP A 21 -3.95 -6.55 5.77
N VAL A 22 -4.36 -7.16 4.66
CA VAL A 22 -5.75 -7.39 4.30
C VAL A 22 -6.04 -8.87 4.42
N VAL A 23 -7.22 -9.19 4.96
CA VAL A 23 -7.83 -10.52 4.89
C VAL A 23 -9.05 -10.40 3.98
N PRO A 24 -8.98 -10.86 2.72
CA PRO A 24 -10.11 -10.77 1.79
C PRO A 24 -11.18 -11.83 2.10
N GLY A 25 -12.44 -11.49 1.82
CA GLY A 25 -13.58 -12.37 2.02
C GLY A 25 -14.41 -12.03 3.26
N ASN A 26 -15.32 -12.95 3.61
CA ASN A 26 -16.31 -12.75 4.68
C ASN A 26 -15.85 -13.24 6.06
N ASP A 27 -14.71 -13.94 6.14
CA ASP A 27 -14.12 -14.38 7.41
C ASP A 27 -12.95 -13.47 7.78
N PRO A 28 -13.07 -12.62 8.82
CA PRO A 28 -11.98 -11.75 9.25
C PRO A 28 -10.75 -12.49 9.79
N ASN A 29 -10.88 -13.78 10.11
CA ASN A 29 -9.78 -14.64 10.58
C ASN A 29 -9.20 -15.51 9.46
N GLY A 30 -9.60 -15.27 8.21
CA GLY A 30 -9.04 -15.93 7.04
C GLY A 30 -7.56 -15.61 6.82
N ALA A 31 -7.01 -16.18 5.74
CA ALA A 31 -5.62 -15.94 5.38
C ALA A 31 -5.40 -14.50 4.87
N PRO A 32 -4.23 -13.88 5.14
CA PRO A 32 -3.84 -12.64 4.49
C PRO A 32 -3.77 -12.78 2.96
N GLY A 33 -4.07 -11.70 2.24
CA GLY A 33 -4.05 -11.69 0.78
C GLY A 33 -4.20 -10.30 0.18
N ALA A 34 -4.24 -10.24 -1.15
CA ALA A 34 -4.57 -9.01 -1.86
C ALA A 34 -6.05 -8.63 -1.65
N PRO A 35 -6.38 -7.33 -1.57
CA PRO A 35 -7.77 -6.90 -1.48
C PRO A 35 -8.58 -7.30 -2.72
N VAL A 36 -9.83 -7.70 -2.53
CA VAL A 36 -10.74 -8.10 -3.60
C VAL A 36 -11.86 -7.07 -3.75
N ALA A 37 -11.87 -6.37 -4.88
CA ALA A 37 -12.87 -5.35 -5.22
C ALA A 37 -14.29 -5.91 -5.17
N GLY A 38 -15.25 -5.11 -4.69
CA GLY A 38 -16.66 -5.49 -4.65
C GLY A 38 -16.98 -6.61 -3.65
N SER A 39 -16.07 -6.89 -2.70
CA SER A 39 -16.27 -7.88 -1.65
C SER A 39 -15.79 -7.35 -0.30
N ASN A 40 -16.16 -8.04 0.78
CA ASN A 40 -15.66 -7.70 2.11
C ASN A 40 -14.15 -7.96 2.20
N ASN A 41 -13.46 -7.03 2.84
CA ASN A 41 -12.05 -7.14 3.18
C ASN A 41 -11.88 -6.63 4.61
N TYR A 42 -11.11 -7.35 5.41
CA TYR A 42 -10.83 -6.96 6.80
C TYR A 42 -9.40 -6.48 6.91
N LEU A 43 -9.20 -5.42 7.70
CA LEU A 43 -7.89 -4.82 7.90
C LEU A 43 -7.33 -5.21 9.25
N TRP A 44 -6.07 -5.57 9.23
CA TRP A 44 -5.30 -5.84 10.41
C TRP A 44 -4.08 -4.92 10.46
N ALA A 45 -3.64 -4.63 11.67
CA ALA A 45 -2.35 -4.00 11.89
C ALA A 45 -1.61 -4.63 13.08
N ARG A 46 -0.28 -4.54 13.07
CA ARG A 46 0.58 -4.90 14.21
C ARG A 46 1.09 -3.62 14.87
N VAL A 47 0.82 -3.47 16.16
CA VAL A 47 1.27 -2.32 16.95
C VAL A 47 2.18 -2.78 18.08
N HIS A 48 3.23 -2.01 18.33
CA HIS A 48 4.25 -2.27 19.34
C HIS A 48 4.28 -1.15 20.36
N ASN A 49 4.54 -1.49 21.63
CA ASN A 49 4.93 -0.51 22.65
C ASN A 49 6.39 -0.76 23.03
N THR A 50 7.30 0.02 22.45
CA THR A 50 8.75 -0.08 22.74
C THR A 50 9.17 0.80 23.93
N GLY A 51 8.21 1.48 24.56
CA GLY A 51 8.44 2.30 25.74
C GLY A 51 8.51 1.50 27.03
N ASN A 52 8.57 2.23 28.15
CA ASN A 52 8.79 1.66 29.48
C ASN A 52 7.56 1.76 30.40
N SER A 53 6.39 2.11 29.86
CA SER A 53 5.10 2.10 30.57
C SER A 53 4.02 1.46 29.72
N SER A 54 3.04 0.82 30.35
CA SER A 54 1.87 0.31 29.65
C SER A 54 1.08 1.43 28.98
N SER A 55 0.46 1.13 27.84
CA SER A 55 -0.51 1.97 27.17
C SER A 55 -1.79 1.16 26.97
N ASN A 56 -2.83 1.48 27.74
CA ASN A 56 -4.11 0.77 27.70
C ASN A 56 -5.11 1.56 26.85
N GLY A 57 -5.94 0.87 26.07
CA GLY A 57 -6.87 1.49 25.14
C GLY A 57 -6.17 2.14 23.94
N VAL A 58 -5.06 1.55 23.48
CA VAL A 58 -4.43 1.96 22.22
C VAL A 58 -5.44 1.76 21.10
N ARG A 59 -5.79 2.84 20.41
CA ARG A 59 -6.68 2.85 19.25
C ARG A 59 -5.84 2.87 17.97
N VAL A 60 -6.09 1.94 17.07
CA VAL A 60 -5.52 1.96 15.72
C VAL A 60 -6.61 2.34 14.73
N ASP A 61 -6.49 3.52 14.11
CA ASP A 61 -7.39 3.98 13.06
C ASP A 61 -6.89 3.54 11.68
N PHE A 62 -7.79 3.02 10.85
CA PHE A 62 -7.50 2.56 9.49
C PHE A 62 -8.10 3.50 8.45
N TYR A 63 -7.33 3.79 7.42
CA TYR A 63 -7.74 4.66 6.31
C TYR A 63 -7.39 4.01 4.98
N TRP A 64 -8.20 4.30 3.96
CA TRP A 64 -7.80 4.15 2.57
C TRP A 64 -7.71 5.52 1.89
N ALA A 65 -6.86 5.63 0.88
CA ALA A 65 -6.77 6.81 0.03
C ALA A 65 -6.47 6.43 -1.41
N ASP A 66 -6.79 7.33 -2.34
CA ASP A 66 -6.33 7.23 -3.71
C ASP A 66 -4.79 7.19 -3.76
N PRO A 67 -4.19 6.50 -4.74
CA PRO A 67 -2.74 6.39 -4.87
C PRO A 67 -2.11 7.76 -4.85
N SER A 68 -1.21 8.02 -3.91
CA SER A 68 -0.36 9.21 -3.98
C SER A 68 0.78 9.07 -2.97
N GLY A 69 1.91 9.71 -3.26
CA GLY A 69 3.02 9.78 -2.32
C GLY A 69 2.76 10.73 -1.14
N GLN A 70 1.75 11.58 -1.20
CA GLN A 70 1.39 12.49 -0.11
C GLN A 70 -0.08 12.35 0.24
N ILE A 71 -0.34 11.59 1.31
CA ILE A 71 -1.68 11.34 1.82
C ILE A 71 -1.88 12.22 3.06
N ALA A 72 -3.04 12.87 3.16
CA ALA A 72 -3.43 13.65 4.32
C ALA A 72 -4.86 13.29 4.75
N VAL A 73 -5.19 13.57 6.00
CA VAL A 73 -6.50 13.21 6.61
C VAL A 73 -7.68 13.67 5.76
N GLY A 74 -7.65 14.89 5.21
CA GLY A 74 -8.75 15.46 4.44
C GLY A 74 -8.98 14.84 3.06
N VAL A 75 -8.06 14.00 2.58
CA VAL A 75 -8.17 13.28 1.30
C VAL A 75 -8.13 11.75 1.47
N ALA A 76 -8.07 11.28 2.71
CA ALA A 76 -8.17 9.86 3.06
C ALA A 76 -9.57 9.57 3.62
N THR A 77 -10.08 8.38 3.33
CA THR A 77 -11.35 7.91 3.84
C THR A 77 -11.09 6.96 5.00
N ARG A 78 -11.62 7.31 6.17
CA ARG A 78 -11.55 6.44 7.35
C ARG A 78 -12.42 5.20 7.17
N ILE A 79 -11.85 4.05 7.45
CA ILE A 79 -12.55 2.75 7.40
C ILE A 79 -13.14 2.44 8.77
N GLY A 80 -12.30 2.43 9.80
CA GLY A 80 -12.70 2.04 11.15
C GLY A 80 -11.54 2.08 12.11
N SER A 81 -11.71 1.46 13.28
CA SER A 81 -10.65 1.31 14.28
C SER A 81 -10.60 -0.09 14.85
N ALA A 82 -9.45 -0.41 15.44
CA ALA A 82 -9.26 -1.53 16.35
C ALA A 82 -8.61 -1.03 17.65
N PHE A 83 -8.60 -1.87 18.70
CA PHE A 83 -8.08 -1.50 20.02
C PHE A 83 -7.19 -2.59 20.62
N ALA A 84 -6.19 -2.18 21.40
CA ALA A 84 -5.31 -3.08 22.16
C ALA A 84 -4.87 -2.47 23.50
N ASP A 85 -4.47 -3.32 24.42
CA ASP A 85 -3.75 -2.95 25.65
C ASP A 85 -2.32 -3.46 25.54
N LEU A 86 -1.33 -2.56 25.59
CA LEU A 86 0.07 -2.89 25.35
C LEU A 86 0.92 -2.64 26.59
N ALA A 87 1.41 -3.72 27.20
CA ALA A 87 2.46 -3.67 28.20
C ALA A 87 3.80 -3.16 27.60
N PRO A 88 4.77 -2.70 28.42
CA PRO A 88 6.10 -2.36 27.94
C PRO A 88 6.75 -3.53 27.19
N GLY A 89 7.30 -3.27 26.00
CA GLY A 89 7.91 -4.27 25.12
C GLY A 89 6.92 -5.20 24.41
N ALA A 90 5.61 -5.05 24.64
CA ALA A 90 4.60 -5.90 24.00
C ALA A 90 4.32 -5.48 22.56
N SER A 91 3.87 -6.45 21.77
CA SER A 91 3.38 -6.27 20.41
C SER A 91 2.05 -7.00 20.27
N GLN A 92 1.10 -6.43 19.54
CA GLN A 92 -0.21 -7.03 19.35
C GLN A 92 -0.76 -6.77 17.95
N ASP A 93 -1.36 -7.81 17.36
CA ASP A 93 -2.14 -7.73 16.13
C ASP A 93 -3.56 -7.31 16.46
N VAL A 94 -4.08 -6.32 15.74
CA VAL A 94 -5.41 -5.74 15.95
C VAL A 94 -6.23 -5.82 14.67
N LEU A 95 -7.50 -6.19 14.82
CA LEU A 95 -8.46 -6.38 13.73
C LEU A 95 -9.50 -5.27 13.71
N CYS A 96 -9.61 -4.58 12.58
CA CYS A 96 -10.75 -3.73 12.29
C CYS A 96 -11.94 -4.58 11.85
N LEU A 97 -12.96 -4.69 12.70
CA LEU A 97 -14.18 -5.45 12.40
C LEU A 97 -15.15 -4.75 11.44
N VAL A 98 -14.89 -3.48 11.10
CA VAL A 98 -15.63 -2.79 10.06
C VAL A 98 -15.12 -3.28 8.71
N PRO A 99 -15.95 -3.99 7.91
CA PRO A 99 -15.50 -4.48 6.61
C PRO A 99 -15.23 -3.30 5.69
N TRP A 100 -14.08 -3.35 5.02
CA TRP A 100 -13.74 -2.46 3.93
C TRP A 100 -14.24 -3.05 2.62
N PHE A 101 -14.89 -2.23 1.80
CA PHE A 101 -15.48 -2.63 0.53
C PHE A 101 -14.80 -1.85 -0.61
N PRO A 102 -13.62 -2.31 -1.07
CA PRO A 102 -12.83 -1.60 -2.08
C PRO A 102 -13.53 -1.63 -3.44
N VAL A 103 -13.41 -0.54 -4.21
CA VAL A 103 -14.04 -0.42 -5.53
C VAL A 103 -13.02 -0.62 -6.66
N ILE A 104 -11.72 -0.46 -6.39
CA ILE A 104 -10.58 -0.65 -7.31
C ILE A 104 -10.96 -0.40 -8.78
N VAL A 105 -11.15 0.87 -9.13
CA VAL A 105 -11.53 1.25 -10.49
C VAL A 105 -10.32 1.14 -11.42
N ASN A 106 -10.48 0.48 -12.57
CA ASN A 106 -9.47 0.34 -13.63
C ASN A 106 -8.12 -0.24 -13.16
N GLY A 107 -8.14 -1.25 -12.30
CA GLY A 107 -6.90 -1.85 -11.77
C GLY A 107 -6.06 -0.85 -10.98
N GLY A 108 -6.68 0.22 -10.47
CA GLY A 108 -6.01 1.22 -9.65
C GLY A 108 -5.38 0.60 -8.40
N HIS A 109 -4.59 1.41 -7.73
CA HIS A 109 -4.09 1.07 -6.41
C HIS A 109 -4.98 1.71 -5.33
N GLU A 110 -5.06 1.14 -4.13
CA GLU A 110 -5.69 1.77 -2.97
C GLU A 110 -4.66 1.76 -1.85
N CYS A 111 -4.23 2.93 -1.42
CA CYS A 111 -3.24 3.08 -0.35
C CYS A 111 -3.92 2.82 0.99
N LEU A 112 -3.33 1.96 1.81
CA LEU A 112 -3.79 1.70 3.16
C LEU A 112 -2.88 2.40 4.17
N LEU A 113 -3.49 2.98 5.21
CA LEU A 113 -2.78 3.56 6.34
C LEU A 113 -3.35 3.07 7.65
N ALA A 114 -2.47 2.93 8.64
CA ALA A 114 -2.83 2.67 10.03
C ALA A 114 -2.18 3.72 10.92
N VAL A 115 -2.91 4.21 11.92
CA VAL A 115 -2.44 5.21 12.87
C VAL A 115 -2.74 4.77 14.29
N ALA A 116 -1.71 4.60 15.12
CA ALA A 116 -1.85 4.31 16.53
C ALA A 116 -1.99 5.59 17.38
N HIS A 117 -2.98 5.60 18.26
CA HIS A 117 -3.15 6.59 19.32
C HIS A 117 -3.19 5.85 20.66
N GLY A 118 -2.54 6.37 21.69
CA GLY A 118 -2.66 5.77 23.02
C GLY A 118 -2.15 6.67 24.14
N PRO A 119 -2.62 6.43 25.37
CA PRO A 119 -2.21 7.23 26.52
C PRO A 119 -0.74 7.03 26.84
N GLY A 120 -0.08 8.11 27.25
CA GLY A 120 1.30 8.09 27.72
C GLY A 120 2.34 7.88 26.62
N ASP A 121 1.96 7.90 25.35
CA ASP A 121 2.90 7.84 24.23
C ASP A 121 3.81 9.08 24.19
N VAL A 122 5.11 8.87 24.07
CA VAL A 122 6.15 9.91 24.12
C VAL A 122 6.02 10.95 23.00
N ASN A 123 5.48 10.53 21.85
CA ASN A 123 5.34 11.36 20.66
C ASN A 123 3.87 11.44 20.21
N ALA A 124 2.95 11.59 21.17
CA ALA A 124 1.51 11.52 20.92
C ALA A 124 1.08 12.38 19.71
N LEU A 125 0.37 11.74 18.78
CA LEU A 125 -0.28 12.43 17.68
C LEU A 125 -1.53 13.17 18.17
N PRO A 126 -1.92 14.28 17.52
CA PRO A 126 -3.22 14.91 17.79
C PRO A 126 -4.37 13.92 17.68
N ASP A 127 -5.31 13.96 18.62
CA ASP A 127 -6.51 13.14 18.59
C ASP A 127 -7.76 14.01 18.84
N PRO A 128 -8.64 14.24 17.84
CA PRO A 128 -8.57 13.72 16.48
C PRO A 128 -7.46 14.39 15.64
N LEU A 129 -6.99 13.69 14.59
CA LEU A 129 -6.07 14.27 13.63
C LEU A 129 -6.72 15.45 12.87
N PRO A 130 -6.05 16.61 12.76
CA PRO A 130 -6.54 17.73 11.95
C PRO A 130 -6.71 17.33 10.48
N THR A 131 -7.69 17.92 9.78
CA THR A 131 -7.96 17.65 8.35
C THR A 131 -6.73 17.86 7.44
N GLY A 132 -5.84 18.78 7.81
CA GLY A 132 -4.59 19.06 7.06
C GLY A 132 -3.39 18.24 7.50
N PHE A 133 -3.54 17.30 8.45
CA PHE A 133 -2.46 16.47 8.96
C PHE A 133 -2.00 15.51 7.85
N ALA A 134 -0.71 15.56 7.51
CA ALA A 134 -0.11 14.69 6.51
C ALA A 134 0.30 13.38 7.18
N PHE A 135 -0.05 12.25 6.59
CA PHE A 135 0.47 10.96 7.01
C PHE A 135 1.91 10.86 6.53
N GLN A 136 2.85 10.96 7.47
CA GLN A 136 4.28 10.94 7.20
C GLN A 136 4.92 9.83 8.05
N PRO A 137 4.87 8.58 7.57
CA PRO A 137 5.39 7.43 8.33
C PRO A 137 6.88 7.59 8.71
N GLN A 138 7.65 8.20 7.82
CA GLN A 138 9.05 8.58 8.06
C GLN A 138 9.28 9.55 9.24
N HIS A 139 8.27 10.32 9.66
CA HIS A 139 8.36 11.29 10.75
C HIS A 139 7.55 10.88 11.99
N HIS A 140 6.66 9.89 11.86
CA HIS A 140 5.73 9.47 12.89
C HIS A 140 5.67 7.94 12.95
N ALA A 141 6.38 7.34 13.91
CA ALA A 141 6.45 5.89 14.05
C ALA A 141 5.10 5.22 14.35
N GLN A 142 4.11 6.00 14.81
CA GLN A 142 2.74 5.52 15.02
C GLN A 142 1.95 5.35 13.72
N ILE A 143 2.46 5.85 12.61
CA ILE A 143 1.81 5.81 11.30
C ILE A 143 2.57 4.82 10.45
N ALA A 144 1.85 3.89 9.83
CA ALA A 144 2.41 3.07 8.77
C ALA A 144 1.58 3.15 7.50
N GLN A 145 2.23 2.85 6.37
CA GLN A 145 1.61 2.88 5.06
C GLN A 145 1.85 1.57 4.30
N ARG A 146 0.81 1.09 3.60
CA ARG A 146 0.87 -0.06 2.72
C ARG A 146 0.35 0.31 1.34
N ASN A 147 1.27 0.38 0.39
CA ASN A 147 1.02 0.68 -1.02
C ASN A 147 1.49 -0.44 -1.94
N VAL A 148 1.02 -1.67 -1.71
CA VAL A 148 1.42 -2.85 -2.48
C VAL A 148 0.22 -3.44 -3.19
N THR A 149 0.29 -3.55 -4.51
CA THR A 149 -0.73 -4.20 -5.35
C THR A 149 -0.17 -5.48 -5.96
N VAL A 150 -0.90 -6.58 -5.83
CA VAL A 150 -0.65 -7.79 -6.63
C VAL A 150 -1.35 -7.63 -7.96
N VAL A 151 -0.59 -7.83 -9.05
CA VAL A 151 -1.08 -7.73 -10.41
C VAL A 151 -0.89 -9.08 -11.07
N GLN A 152 -2.00 -9.71 -11.48
CA GLN A 152 -1.94 -10.89 -12.33
C GLN A 152 -1.49 -10.47 -13.72
N ALA A 153 -0.22 -10.68 -14.04
CA ALA A 153 0.35 -10.35 -15.32
C ALA A 153 -0.30 -11.20 -16.42
N ALA A 154 -1.11 -10.54 -17.25
CA ALA A 154 -1.64 -11.16 -18.45
C ALA A 154 -0.64 -10.99 -19.61
N ARG A 155 -0.74 -11.87 -20.62
CA ARG A 155 -0.05 -11.67 -21.91
C ARG A 155 -0.46 -10.37 -22.61
N ARG A 156 -1.55 -9.73 -22.19
CA ARG A 156 -2.01 -8.42 -22.67
C ARG A 156 -1.60 -7.34 -21.68
N ALA A 157 -1.24 -6.19 -22.23
CA ALA A 157 -1.02 -4.95 -21.49
C ALA A 157 -2.19 -4.65 -20.55
N GLN A 158 -1.87 -4.40 -19.29
CA GLN A 158 -2.79 -3.89 -18.29
C GLN A 158 -2.55 -2.40 -18.09
N LEU A 159 -3.65 -1.65 -18.02
CA LEU A 159 -3.62 -0.22 -17.78
C LEU A 159 -4.08 0.03 -16.34
N LEU A 160 -3.18 0.53 -15.50
CA LEU A 160 -3.45 0.87 -14.10
C LEU A 160 -3.44 2.38 -13.92
N ALA A 161 -4.40 2.91 -13.17
CA ALA A 161 -4.46 4.33 -12.83
C ALA A 161 -3.72 4.63 -11.52
N ILE A 162 -2.88 5.65 -11.55
CA ILE A 162 -2.16 6.21 -10.40
C ILE A 162 -2.61 7.66 -10.26
N SER A 163 -3.10 8.03 -9.08
CA SER A 163 -3.41 9.42 -8.80
C SER A 163 -2.14 10.15 -8.33
N VAL A 164 -1.99 11.42 -8.68
CA VAL A 164 -0.96 12.29 -8.11
C VAL A 164 -1.68 13.49 -7.52
N ALA A 165 -1.71 13.55 -6.19
CA ALA A 165 -2.42 14.59 -5.46
C ALA A 165 -1.48 15.70 -4.96
N ALA A 166 -1.97 16.94 -5.02
CA ALA A 166 -1.35 18.10 -4.39
C ALA A 166 -2.19 18.56 -3.19
N LEU A 167 -1.51 18.93 -2.10
CA LEU A 167 -2.17 19.50 -0.94
C LEU A 167 -2.90 20.82 -1.28
N PRO A 168 -3.93 21.23 -0.53
CA PRO A 168 -4.77 22.39 -0.86
C PRO A 168 -4.03 23.73 -1.00
N ARG A 169 -2.83 23.85 -0.41
CA ARG A 169 -2.13 25.13 -0.26
C ARG A 169 -0.96 25.33 -1.22
N GLN A 170 -0.54 24.31 -1.97
CA GLN A 170 0.67 24.37 -2.77
C GLN A 170 0.52 23.59 -4.07
N ASP A 171 0.91 24.21 -5.19
CA ASP A 171 1.09 23.49 -6.44
C ASP A 171 2.25 22.51 -6.30
N LYS A 172 2.12 21.35 -6.93
CA LYS A 172 3.08 20.27 -6.81
C LYS A 172 3.65 19.95 -8.17
N ARG A 173 4.97 19.82 -8.23
CA ARG A 173 5.67 19.26 -9.38
C ARG A 173 6.46 18.05 -8.91
N VAL A 174 6.23 16.92 -9.54
CA VAL A 174 6.91 15.67 -9.25
C VAL A 174 7.42 15.02 -10.51
N VAL A 175 8.41 14.17 -10.34
CA VAL A 175 8.79 13.19 -11.35
C VAL A 175 8.34 11.83 -10.85
N LEU A 176 7.49 11.18 -11.65
CA LEU A 176 7.22 9.75 -11.49
C LEU A 176 8.27 8.96 -12.25
N GLN A 177 8.82 7.92 -11.64
CA GLN A 177 9.85 7.07 -12.23
C GLN A 177 9.54 5.60 -12.03
N LEU A 178 9.73 4.80 -13.09
CA LEU A 178 9.69 3.35 -12.99
C LEU A 178 11.02 2.79 -12.48
N GLU A 179 10.93 1.85 -11.54
CA GLU A 179 12.05 1.03 -11.09
C GLU A 179 11.65 -0.44 -11.18
N GLN A 180 12.46 -1.24 -11.89
CA GLN A 180 12.21 -2.66 -12.12
C GLN A 180 13.20 -3.51 -11.31
N GLY A 181 12.70 -4.60 -10.75
CA GLY A 181 13.50 -5.58 -10.03
C GLY A 181 13.57 -5.34 -8.52
N GLY A 182 14.48 -6.08 -7.90
CA GLY A 182 14.57 -6.21 -6.44
C GLY A 182 13.65 -7.28 -5.88
N GLU A 183 13.67 -7.40 -4.56
CA GLU A 183 12.92 -8.42 -3.82
C GLU A 183 12.00 -7.75 -2.80
N LEU A 184 10.99 -8.49 -2.34
CA LEU A 184 10.16 -8.08 -1.22
C LEU A 184 10.56 -8.91 0.00
N PRO A 185 10.58 -8.30 1.20
CA PRO A 185 10.80 -9.05 2.42
C PRO A 185 9.76 -10.17 2.58
N GLU A 186 10.18 -11.31 3.14
CA GLU A 186 9.29 -12.46 3.42
C GLU A 186 8.01 -12.07 4.18
N PRO A 187 8.05 -11.20 5.22
CA PRO A 187 6.83 -10.75 5.89
C PRO A 187 5.86 -10.04 4.93
N VAL A 188 6.35 -9.25 3.98
CA VAL A 188 5.51 -8.59 2.98
C VAL A 188 4.87 -9.62 2.07
N LEU A 189 5.63 -10.61 1.58
CA LEU A 189 5.10 -11.69 0.75
C LEU A 189 4.02 -12.49 1.49
N ALA A 190 4.22 -12.81 2.76
CA ALA A 190 3.22 -13.52 3.58
C ALA A 190 1.90 -12.73 3.71
N THR A 191 1.97 -11.41 3.88
CA THR A 191 0.75 -10.57 3.92
C THR A 191 0.01 -10.47 2.58
N LEU A 192 0.61 -10.93 1.48
CA LEU A 192 0.03 -10.97 0.14
C LEU A 192 -0.46 -12.39 -0.24
N GLY A 193 -0.26 -13.39 0.63
CA GLY A 193 -0.51 -14.81 0.31
C GLY A 193 0.54 -15.39 -0.67
N LEU A 194 1.75 -14.82 -0.67
CA LEU A 194 2.83 -15.15 -1.59
C LEU A 194 4.06 -15.71 -0.86
N GLU A 195 3.93 -16.25 0.35
CA GLU A 195 5.04 -16.67 1.21
C GLU A 195 5.95 -17.75 0.60
N LYS A 196 5.45 -18.52 -0.37
CA LYS A 196 6.22 -19.55 -1.09
C LYS A 196 6.79 -19.07 -2.42
N TRP A 197 6.53 -17.83 -2.80
CA TRP A 197 6.92 -17.29 -4.09
C TRP A 197 8.35 -16.77 -4.05
N ARG A 198 9.04 -16.86 -5.19
CA ARG A 198 10.43 -16.40 -5.34
C ARG A 198 10.55 -15.31 -6.41
N PRO A 199 11.55 -14.43 -6.33
CA PRO A 199 11.82 -13.48 -7.41
C PRO A 199 12.15 -14.21 -8.72
N ALA A 200 11.52 -13.77 -9.81
CA ALA A 200 11.78 -14.27 -11.16
C ALA A 200 13.10 -13.70 -11.68
N ARG A 201 14.00 -14.58 -12.15
CA ARG A 201 15.30 -14.15 -12.70
C ARG A 201 15.25 -13.77 -14.18
N ALA A 202 14.30 -14.34 -14.92
CA ALA A 202 14.16 -14.18 -16.36
C ALA A 202 12.98 -13.30 -16.77
N ALA A 203 12.19 -12.80 -15.82
CA ALA A 203 10.99 -12.03 -16.13
C ALA A 203 11.33 -10.79 -16.97
N LYS A 204 10.55 -10.62 -18.03
CA LYS A 204 10.61 -9.42 -18.88
C LYS A 204 9.41 -8.55 -18.56
N ILE A 205 9.68 -7.40 -17.95
CA ILE A 205 8.68 -6.38 -17.65
C ILE A 205 8.78 -5.27 -18.70
N GLU A 206 7.70 -5.00 -19.39
CA GLU A 206 7.57 -3.82 -20.22
C GLU A 206 6.52 -2.92 -19.60
N ALA A 207 6.93 -1.73 -19.20
CA ALA A 207 6.09 -0.79 -18.49
C ALA A 207 6.35 0.64 -18.96
N GLY A 208 5.33 1.49 -18.94
CA GLY A 208 5.44 2.89 -19.33
C GLY A 208 4.38 3.76 -18.67
N LEU A 209 4.76 4.99 -18.35
CA LEU A 209 3.90 6.02 -17.77
C LEU A 209 3.35 6.95 -18.85
N SER A 210 2.13 7.46 -18.64
CA SER A 210 1.53 8.49 -19.51
C SER A 210 0.48 9.33 -18.80
N ARG A 211 0.15 10.47 -19.39
CA ARG A 211 -0.95 11.35 -18.94
C ARG A 211 -2.31 10.99 -19.52
N THR A 212 -2.34 10.16 -20.55
CA THR A 212 -3.56 9.73 -21.25
C THR A 212 -3.58 8.22 -21.35
N PRO A 213 -4.74 7.57 -21.13
CA PRO A 213 -4.82 6.12 -21.21
C PRO A 213 -4.45 5.65 -22.62
N TYR A 214 -3.58 4.64 -22.72
CA TYR A 214 -3.22 4.00 -23.98
C TYR A 214 -3.02 2.50 -23.75
N CYS A 215 -3.51 1.67 -24.68
CA CYS A 215 -3.46 0.21 -24.59
C CYS A 215 -2.62 -0.43 -25.70
N ASP A 216 -2.15 0.35 -26.67
CA ASP A 216 -1.38 -0.13 -27.84
C ASP A 216 0.14 -0.16 -27.55
N ASP A 217 0.94 -0.64 -28.51
CA ASP A 217 2.41 -0.73 -28.45
C ASP A 217 3.14 0.65 -28.39
N GLN A 218 2.44 1.72 -28.03
CA GLN A 218 3.08 2.99 -27.74
C GLN A 218 3.97 2.84 -26.51
N GLN A 219 5.25 3.21 -26.68
CA GLN A 219 6.21 3.13 -25.61
C GLN A 219 5.97 4.31 -24.65
N GLY A 220 5.44 4.02 -23.47
CA GLY A 220 5.29 5.03 -22.42
C GLY A 220 6.63 5.49 -21.86
N GLU A 221 6.59 6.55 -21.08
CA GLU A 221 7.78 7.16 -20.52
C GLU A 221 8.25 6.39 -19.28
N GLN A 222 9.57 6.16 -19.14
CA GLN A 222 10.13 5.59 -17.89
C GLN A 222 10.16 6.62 -16.76
N LYS A 223 10.16 7.90 -17.11
CA LYS A 223 10.10 9.04 -16.20
C LYS A 223 9.11 10.04 -16.76
N LEU A 224 8.19 10.52 -15.93
CA LEU A 224 7.16 11.45 -16.33
C LEU A 224 7.09 12.63 -15.36
N ASP A 225 7.32 13.84 -15.86
CA ASP A 225 7.06 15.07 -15.13
C ASP A 225 5.55 15.30 -15.00
N VAL A 226 5.10 15.57 -13.77
CA VAL A 226 3.69 15.79 -13.47
C VAL A 226 3.55 17.08 -12.67
N ALA A 227 2.80 18.02 -13.23
CA ALA A 227 2.40 19.25 -12.55
C ALA A 227 0.95 19.10 -12.07
N VAL A 228 0.74 19.31 -10.78
CA VAL A 228 -0.54 19.15 -10.12
C VAL A 228 -0.92 20.47 -9.46
N PRO A 229 -2.00 21.14 -9.89
CA PRO A 229 -2.49 22.33 -9.23
C PRO A 229 -2.88 22.04 -7.77
N ARG A 230 -2.67 23.00 -6.88
CA ARG A 230 -3.05 22.89 -5.46
C ARG A 230 -4.49 22.39 -5.27
N GLY A 231 -4.66 21.46 -4.33
CA GLY A 231 -5.97 20.89 -4.00
C GLY A 231 -6.62 20.07 -5.13
N ARG A 232 -5.83 19.65 -6.14
CA ARG A 232 -6.27 18.76 -7.20
C ARG A 232 -5.49 17.46 -7.16
N ALA A 233 -6.08 16.46 -7.80
CA ALA A 233 -5.41 15.24 -8.19
C ALA A 233 -5.43 15.14 -9.71
N VAL A 234 -4.35 14.62 -10.30
CA VAL A 234 -4.29 14.29 -11.74
C VAL A 234 -4.03 12.80 -11.91
N PRO A 235 -4.71 12.14 -12.85
CA PRO A 235 -4.42 10.75 -13.16
C PRO A 235 -3.17 10.63 -14.02
N VAL A 236 -2.37 9.61 -13.71
CA VAL A 236 -1.29 9.07 -14.53
C VAL A 236 -1.60 7.61 -14.78
N TYR A 237 -1.32 7.13 -15.97
CA TYR A 237 -1.60 5.76 -16.37
C TYR A 237 -0.29 5.00 -16.51
N LEU A 238 -0.22 3.86 -15.82
CA LEU A 238 0.81 2.86 -15.95
C LEU A 238 0.29 1.78 -16.89
N ASN A 239 0.88 1.66 -18.07
CA ASN A 239 0.71 0.49 -18.90
C ASN A 239 1.82 -0.51 -18.52
N LEU A 240 1.46 -1.76 -18.22
CA LEU A 240 2.42 -2.81 -17.90
C LEU A 240 2.05 -4.14 -18.56
N ARG A 241 3.06 -4.87 -19.01
CA ARG A 241 3.01 -6.28 -19.37
C ARG A 241 4.22 -6.99 -18.78
N ALA A 242 4.03 -8.21 -18.31
CA ALA A 242 5.14 -9.07 -17.94
C ALA A 242 5.04 -10.42 -18.65
N SER A 243 6.19 -10.98 -18.98
CA SER A 243 6.33 -12.28 -19.61
C SER A 243 7.50 -13.03 -18.98
N GLU A 244 7.62 -14.33 -19.28
CA GLU A 244 8.67 -15.19 -18.72
C GLU A 244 8.61 -15.30 -17.18
N LEU A 245 7.40 -15.20 -16.62
CA LEU A 245 7.08 -15.50 -15.23
C LEU A 245 6.68 -16.98 -15.12
N ALA A 246 7.42 -17.77 -14.33
CA ALA A 246 7.02 -19.15 -14.04
C ALA A 246 6.06 -19.20 -12.83
N ASN A 247 5.33 -20.32 -12.70
CA ASN A 247 4.48 -20.55 -11.53
C ASN A 247 5.30 -20.49 -10.22
N GLY A 248 4.78 -19.76 -9.24
CA GLY A 248 5.44 -19.49 -7.96
C GLY A 248 6.59 -18.48 -8.07
N GLU A 249 6.70 -17.75 -9.17
CA GLU A 249 7.63 -16.64 -9.33
C GLU A 249 6.91 -15.31 -9.46
N TYR A 250 7.52 -14.26 -8.89
CA TYR A 250 7.02 -12.89 -9.02
C TYR A 250 8.10 -11.97 -9.58
N ALA A 251 7.67 -10.90 -10.24
CA ALA A 251 8.53 -9.78 -10.59
C ALA A 251 8.02 -8.50 -9.93
N LEU A 252 8.92 -7.54 -9.73
CA LEU A 252 8.64 -6.33 -8.97
C LEU A 252 8.83 -5.10 -9.84
N LEU A 253 7.81 -4.25 -9.86
CA LEU A 253 7.83 -2.95 -10.50
C LEU A 253 7.40 -1.90 -9.47
N ARG A 254 8.15 -0.81 -9.36
CA ARG A 254 7.80 0.32 -8.51
C ARG A 254 7.58 1.56 -9.34
N VAL A 255 6.61 2.35 -8.92
CA VAL A 255 6.44 3.73 -9.38
C VAL A 255 6.85 4.63 -8.22
N LEU A 256 7.99 5.28 -8.36
CA LEU A 256 8.53 6.22 -7.39
C LEU A 256 8.04 7.63 -7.71
N GLU A 257 7.59 8.35 -6.68
CA GLU A 257 7.24 9.75 -6.77
C GLU A 257 8.35 10.59 -6.12
N THR A 258 8.93 11.51 -6.87
CA THR A 258 10.07 12.31 -6.40
C THR A 258 9.84 13.81 -6.54
N ILE A 259 10.36 14.59 -5.59
CA ILE A 259 10.49 16.05 -5.65
C ILE A 259 11.97 16.36 -5.48
N ASP A 260 12.55 17.11 -6.43
CA ASP A 260 13.97 17.50 -6.40
C ASP A 260 14.92 16.31 -6.17
N GLY A 261 14.60 15.16 -6.77
CA GLY A 261 15.36 13.91 -6.65
C GLY A 261 15.19 13.15 -5.33
N LYS A 262 14.41 13.67 -4.38
CA LYS A 262 14.05 12.96 -3.14
C LYS A 262 12.76 12.19 -3.33
N VAL A 263 12.78 10.91 -2.95
CA VAL A 263 11.57 10.08 -2.95
C VAL A 263 10.63 10.59 -1.86
N ILE A 264 9.40 10.92 -2.25
CA ILE A 264 8.34 11.38 -1.36
C ILE A 264 7.21 10.37 -1.24
N GLY A 265 7.23 9.29 -2.02
CA GLY A 265 6.30 8.18 -1.93
C GLY A 265 6.40 7.26 -3.14
N GLY A 266 5.53 6.27 -3.20
CA GLY A 266 5.50 5.33 -4.30
C GLY A 266 4.43 4.26 -4.15
N VAL A 267 4.37 3.40 -5.16
CA VAL A 267 3.51 2.23 -5.21
C VAL A 267 4.33 1.05 -5.72
N SER A 268 4.21 -0.08 -5.05
CA SER A 268 4.86 -1.34 -5.44
C SER A 268 3.83 -2.26 -6.11
N TYR A 269 4.17 -2.74 -7.31
CA TYR A 269 3.38 -3.70 -8.09
C TYR A 269 4.11 -5.04 -8.11
N VAL A 270 3.46 -6.07 -7.55
CA VAL A 270 3.94 -7.45 -7.53
C VAL A 270 3.29 -8.19 -8.69
N LEU A 271 4.06 -8.43 -9.74
CA LEU A 271 3.59 -9.08 -10.96
C LEU A 271 3.72 -10.59 -10.78
N VAL A 272 2.61 -11.30 -10.88
CA VAL A 272 2.53 -12.76 -10.79
C VAL A 272 1.96 -13.34 -12.08
N ASP A 273 2.26 -14.60 -12.40
CA ASP A 273 1.64 -15.23 -13.57
C ASP A 273 0.11 -15.24 -13.45
N ALA A 274 -0.60 -14.93 -14.54
CA ALA A 274 -2.03 -15.09 -14.59
C ALA A 274 -2.33 -16.59 -14.59
N VAL A 275 -2.75 -17.13 -13.45
CA VAL A 275 -3.26 -18.50 -13.37
C VAL A 275 -4.37 -18.63 -14.41
N GLU A 276 -4.22 -19.56 -15.37
CA GLU A 276 -5.32 -19.90 -16.27
C GLU A 276 -6.49 -20.38 -15.41
N ASP A 277 -7.54 -19.56 -15.27
CA ASP A 277 -8.84 -19.99 -14.77
C ASP A 277 -9.35 -21.12 -15.66
N GLY A 278 -9.04 -22.37 -15.29
CA GLY A 278 -9.35 -23.50 -16.17
C GLY A 278 -8.72 -24.83 -15.81
N LYS A 279 -8.87 -25.30 -14.57
CA LYS A 279 -8.99 -26.73 -14.25
C LYS A 279 -9.49 -26.91 -12.81
N GLN A 280 -10.81 -26.84 -12.64
CA GLN A 280 -11.45 -27.60 -11.57
C GLN A 280 -11.21 -29.08 -11.87
N GLU A 281 -10.25 -29.69 -11.19
CA GLU A 281 -10.20 -31.15 -11.09
C GLU A 281 -11.44 -31.58 -10.29
N THR A 282 -12.38 -32.19 -11.02
CA THR A 282 -13.52 -32.88 -10.42
C THR A 282 -12.97 -34.14 -9.75
N PRO A 283 -13.20 -34.39 -8.45
CA PRO A 283 -12.81 -35.64 -7.85
C PRO A 283 -13.72 -36.75 -8.38
N SER A 284 -13.13 -37.68 -9.11
CA SER A 284 -13.67 -39.01 -9.42
C SER A 284 -13.68 -39.91 -8.20
#